data_AF-A0A953IJ89-F1
#
_entry.id   AF-A0A953IJ89-F1
#
_cell.length_a   1.000
_cell.length_b   1.000
_cell.length_c   1.000
_cell.angle_alpha   90.00
_cell.angle_beta   90.00
_cell.angle_gamma   90.00
#
_symmetry.space_group_name_H-M   'P 1'
#
loop_
_entity.id
_entity.type
_entity.pdbx_description
1 polymer ?
#
loop_
_entity_poly.entity_id
_entity_poly.type
_entity_poly.pdbx_seq_one_letter_code
_entity_poly.pdbx_strand_id
1 'polypeptide(L)' 'MRRLLLLAAGFAYMVLLIEAVRAAVAWWRGEAALGMLDYVLIGALPLLAWIWWRHLSMFRKDCGKAACMLPEDDRPQGRE' A
#
# COMPACT_ATOMS: atom_id res chain seq x y z
N MET A 1 0.95 19.54 -15.01
CA MET A 1 2.21 18.98 -14.44
C MET A 1 2.03 18.39 -13.04
N ARG A 2 1.40 19.08 -12.07
CA ARG A 2 1.17 18.55 -10.71
C ARG A 2 0.54 17.14 -10.65
N ARG A 3 -0.45 16.86 -11.50
CA ARG A 3 -1.07 15.52 -11.57
C ARG A 3 -0.09 14.44 -12.02
N LEU A 4 0.74 14.74 -13.02
CA LEU A 4 1.77 13.82 -13.50
C LEU A 4 2.84 13.56 -12.43
N LEU A 5 3.24 14.58 -11.68
CA LEU A 5 4.16 14.42 -10.55
C LEU A 5 3.59 13.53 -9.46
N LEU A 6 2.30 13.68 -9.13
CA LEU A 6 1.63 12.83 -8.14
C LEU A 6 1.54 11.37 -8.62
N LEU A 7 1.23 11.16 -9.91
CA LEU A 7 1.19 9.82 -10.50
C LEU A 7 2.59 9.19 -10.51
N ALA A 8 3.61 9.95 -10.90
CA ALA A 8 4.99 9.48 -10.89
C ALA A 8 5.48 9.15 -9.47
N ALA A 9 5.15 9.99 -8.49
CA ALA A 9 5.48 9.73 -7.08
C ALA A 9 4.77 8.48 -6.55
N GLY A 10 3.48 8.30 -6.87
CA GLY A 10 2.74 7.09 -6.51
C GLY A 10 3.32 5.84 -7.17
N PHE A 11 3.68 5.91 -8.45
CA PHE A 11 4.32 4.81 -9.16
C PHE A 11 5.68 4.46 -8.56
N ALA A 12 6.55 5.45 -8.35
CA ALA A 12 7.87 5.24 -7.75
C ALA A 12 7.75 4.61 -6.37
N TYR A 13 6.79 5.07 -5.56
CA TYR A 13 6.51 4.50 -4.25
C TYR A 13 6.12 3.01 -4.32
N MET A 14 5.22 2.64 -5.24
CA MET A 14 4.80 1.24 -5.40
C MET A 14 5.96 0.34 -5.78
N VAL A 15 6.79 0.78 -6.75
CA VAL A 15 7.98 0.03 -7.16
C VAL A 15 8.93 -0.15 -5.98
N LEU A 16 9.19 0.92 -5.21
CA LEU A 16 10.07 0.86 -4.04
C LEU A 16 9.57 -0.12 -2.97
N LEU A 17 8.26 -0.12 -2.70
CA LEU A 17 7.64 -1.04 -1.75
C LEU A 17 7.76 -2.50 -2.22
N ILE A 18 7.50 -2.77 -3.50
CA ILE A 18 7.59 -4.11 -4.07
C ILE A 18 9.03 -4.64 -4.05
N GLU A 19 9.99 -3.82 -4.49
CA GLU A 19 11.41 -4.18 -4.48
C GLU A 19 11.93 -4.41 -3.06
N ALA A 20 11.48 -3.61 -2.09
CA ALA A 20 11.80 -3.84 -0.69
C ALA A 20 11.28 -5.18 -0.17
N VAL A 21 10.04 -5.55 -0.50
CA VAL A 21 9.47 -6.85 -0.12
C VAL A 21 10.25 -8.00 -0.77
N ARG A 22 10.62 -7.86 -2.05
CA ARG A 22 11.44 -8.85 -2.76
C ARG A 22 12.80 -9.02 -2.12
N ALA A 23 13.51 -7.92 -1.84
CA ALA A 23 14.79 -7.93 -1.15
C ALA A 23 14.69 -8.59 0.24
N ALA A 24 13.64 -8.28 1.01
CA ALA A 24 13.40 -8.91 2.30
C ALA A 24 13.13 -10.41 2.19
N VAL A 25 12.38 -10.86 1.18
CA VAL A 25 12.14 -12.29 0.93
C VAL A 25 13.42 -12.99 0.48
N ALA A 26 14.22 -12.38 -0.39
CA ALA A 26 15.51 -12.93 -0.84
C ALA A 26 16.50 -13.06 0.33
N TRP A 27 16.55 -12.04 1.20
CA TRP A 27 17.32 -12.11 2.44
C TRP A 27 16.82 -13.20 3.38
N TRP A 28 15.50 -13.33 3.55
CA TRP A 28 14.90 -14.40 4.36
C TRP A 28 15.22 -15.79 3.84
N ARG A 29 15.31 -15.95 2.51
CA ARG A 29 15.69 -17.21 1.85
C ARG A 29 17.19 -17.50 1.90
N GLY A 30 18.00 -16.54 2.38
CA GLY A 30 19.45 -16.68 2.46
C GLY A 30 20.15 -16.61 1.09
N GLU A 31 19.60 -15.88 0.13
CA GLU A 31 20.25 -15.71 -1.18
C GLU A 31 21.56 -14.90 -1.05
N ALA A 32 22.68 -15.47 -1.52
CA ALA A 32 24.03 -14.94 -1.29
C ALA A 32 24.40 -13.70 -2.13
N ALA A 33 23.50 -13.22 -2.99
CA ALA A 33 23.75 -12.14 -3.95
C ALA A 33 23.12 -10.78 -3.56
N LEU A 34 22.91 -10.54 -2.27
CA LEU A 34 22.35 -9.27 -1.80
C LEU A 34 23.38 -8.14 -1.91
N GLY A 35 23.04 -7.11 -2.66
CA GLY A 35 23.82 -5.89 -2.78
C GLY A 35 23.54 -4.92 -1.62
N MET A 36 24.34 -3.85 -1.55
CA MET A 36 24.15 -2.77 -0.57
C MET A 36 22.74 -2.15 -0.66
N LEU A 37 22.19 -2.05 -1.87
CA LEU A 37 20.88 -1.44 -2.13
C LEU A 37 19.73 -2.29 -1.58
N ASP A 38 19.88 -3.61 -1.58
CA ASP A 38 18.90 -4.55 -1.01
C ASP A 38 18.82 -4.38 0.50
N TYR A 39 19.95 -4.23 1.19
CA TYR A 39 19.96 -3.96 2.63
C TYR A 39 19.31 -2.62 2.99
N VAL A 40 19.52 -1.59 2.18
CA VAL A 40 18.82 -0.29 2.35
C VAL A 40 17.32 -0.47 2.16
N LEU A 41 16.90 -1.22 1.15
CA LEU A 41 15.49 -1.51 0.88
C LEU A 41 14.84 -2.31 2.01
N ILE A 42 15.53 -3.32 2.55
CA ILE A 42 15.08 -4.11 3.70
C ILE A 42 14.91 -3.21 4.93
N GLY A 43 15.88 -2.33 5.20
CA GLY A 43 15.79 -1.36 6.30
C GLY A 43 14.70 -0.31 6.11
N ALA A 44 14.41 0.08 4.87
CA ALA A 44 13.36 1.04 4.52
C ALA A 44 11.94 0.41 4.52
N LEU A 45 11.85 -0.92 4.37
CA LEU A 45 10.59 -1.65 4.34
C LEU A 45 9.63 -1.32 5.50
N PRO A 46 10.03 -1.32 6.78
CA PRO A 46 9.10 -0.99 7.88
C PRO A 46 8.54 0.45 7.76
N LEU A 47 9.35 1.41 7.31
CA LEU A 47 8.90 2.78 7.10
C LEU A 47 7.89 2.87 5.94
N LEU A 48 8.19 2.21 4.82
CA LEU A 48 7.29 2.15 3.66
C LEU A 48 5.98 1.44 4.02
N ALA A 49 6.03 0.32 4.74
CA ALA A 49 4.85 -0.39 5.20
C ALA A 49 3.99 0.49 6.14
N TRP A 50 4.63 1.26 7.03
CA TRP A 50 3.92 2.21 7.90
C TRP A 50 3.20 3.32 7.10
N ILE A 51 3.90 3.95 6.15
CA ILE A 51 3.32 4.99 5.28
C ILE A 51 2.13 4.42 4.49
N TRP A 52 2.29 3.21 3.93
CA TRP A 52 1.22 2.52 3.22
C TRP A 52 0.00 2.31 4.12
N TRP A 53 0.21 1.71 5.29
CA TRP A 53 -0.85 1.41 6.24
C TRP A 53 -1.59 2.67 6.68
N ARG A 54 -0.85 3.75 6.95
CA ARG A 54 -1.42 5.00 7.46
C ARG A 54 -2.14 5.82 6.40
N HIS A 55 -1.64 5.85 5.16
CA HIS A 55 -2.08 6.82 4.14
C HIS A 55 -2.69 6.22 2.88
N LEU A 56 -2.36 4.99 2.51
CA LEU A 56 -2.77 4.40 1.23
C LEU A 56 -3.65 3.14 1.38
N SER A 57 -3.63 2.50 2.55
CA SER A 57 -4.41 1.29 2.82
C SER A 57 -5.92 1.54 2.74
N MET A 58 -6.64 0.56 2.19
CA MET A 58 -8.11 0.52 2.22
C MET A 58 -8.64 0.41 3.66
N PHE A 59 -7.84 -0.10 4.60
CA PHE A 59 -8.18 -0.24 6.03
C PHE A 59 -7.95 1.02 6.87
N ARG A 60 -7.74 2.19 6.24
CA ARG A 60 -7.60 3.44 6.99
C ARG A 60 -8.85 3.74 7.79
N LYS A 61 -8.66 4.14 9.04
CA LYS A 61 -9.72 4.59 9.96
C LYS A 61 -10.55 5.75 9.39
N ASP A 62 -9.92 6.60 8.56
CA ASP A 62 -10.56 7.76 7.91
C ASP A 62 -11.09 7.43 6.50
N CYS A 63 -11.13 6.16 6.10
CA CYS A 63 -11.84 5.75 4.89
C CYS A 63 -13.35 5.89 5.17
N GLY A 64 -13.86 7.09 4.90
CA GLY A 64 -15.25 7.46 5.13
C GLY A 64 -16.19 6.47 4.46
N LYS A 65 -16.78 5.60 5.26
CA LYS A 65 -18.13 5.03 5.15
C LYS A 65 -18.59 4.42 3.81
N ALA A 66 -17.80 4.28 2.74
CA ALA A 66 -18.34 3.87 1.43
C ALA A 66 -17.64 2.69 0.76
N ALA A 67 -16.37 2.38 1.08
CA ALA A 67 -15.66 1.28 0.41
C ALA A 67 -16.01 -0.11 0.97
N CYS A 68 -16.52 -0.18 2.20
CA CYS A 68 -16.94 -1.41 2.88
C CYS A 68 -18.41 -1.37 3.33
N MET A 69 -19.17 -0.33 2.98
CA MET A 69 -20.61 -0.38 3.17
C MET A 69 -21.17 -1.30 2.10
N LEU A 70 -21.70 -2.44 2.55
CA LEU A 70 -22.70 -3.18 1.78
C LEU A 70 -23.81 -2.15 1.45
N PRO A 71 -24.24 -1.99 0.19
CA PRO A 71 -25.33 -1.08 -0.12
C PRO A 71 -26.50 -1.39 0.81
N GLU A 72 -26.88 -0.41 1.63
CA GLU A 72 -28.11 -0.53 2.42
C GLU A 72 -29.25 -0.66 1.41
N ASP A 73 -29.97 -1.78 1.53
CA ASP A 73 -31.09 -2.18 0.68
C ASP A 73 -32.21 -1.13 0.83
N ASP A 74 -32.11 -0.04 0.06
CA ASP A 74 -33.08 1.07 0.03
C ASP A 74 -34.33 0.69 -0.81
N ARG A 75 -35.05 -0.31 -0.29
CA ARG A 75 -36.52 -0.48 -0.12
C ARG A 75 -37.48 -0.36 -1.35
N PRO A 76 -38.71 -0.91 -1.24
CA PRO A 76 -39.75 -0.17 -0.54
C PRO A 76 -40.53 -1.01 0.48
N GLN A 77 -40.57 -0.52 1.71
CA GLN A 77 -41.59 -0.87 2.69
C GLN A 77 -42.79 0.07 2.44
N GLY A 78 -43.68 -0.26 1.51
CA GLY A 78 -45.09 0.19 1.55
C GLY A 78 -45.83 -0.79 2.46
N ARG A 79 -46.61 -0.43 3.48
CA ARG A 79 -47.60 0.64 3.64
C ARG A 79 -48.61 0.65 2.49
N GLU A 80 -49.46 -0.37 2.43
CA GLU A 80 -50.88 -0.34 2.83
C GLU A 80 -51.39 -1.78 3.00
#